data_AF-A0A2V9H248-F1
#
_entry.id   AF-A0A2V9H248-F1
#
_cell.length_a   1.000
_cell.length_b   1.000
_cell.length_c   1.000
_cell.angle_alpha   90.00
_cell.angle_beta   90.00
_cell.angle_gamma   90.00
#
_symmetry.space_group_name_H-M   'P 1'
#
loop_
_entity.id
_entity.type
_entity.pdbx_description
1 polymer ?
#
loop_
_entity_poly.entity_id
_entity_poly.type
_entity_poly.pdbx_seq_one_letter_code
_entity_poly.pdbx_strand_id
1 'polypeptide(L)'
;MPGEAIPERVIPAKPRLTREQIAQRAALELPDGAYVNLGWGIPNLIADHLPKQITVYFHSENGILGMGRRAKPGEEDFDQVDAMKVPVTLIPGASFFHQADAHLMSRGGHLDVAVLGGFQVSEKGDLSNWKIPGAKGSGGIGGAMDIAAGAKTLLVCMEHTTKGGAPKIVKKCTYPLTGLACVDTIVTDLAVIDGKPEGLLLREVARGWTAEEVQALTGAPLIVIPEKYADLLDKRAFGNLGTLMKDGSPQVTPVWVDYDGKFVRINSAKGRVKDKNIRRDPRVSIAIQDPENPYRYLEIRGKVVEITENGADDHINTLSKKYLGNPVYPFRKPGEVRVTYKIEPEKVSSMG
;
A
#
# COMPACT_ATOMS: atom_id res chain seq x y z
N MET A 1 -40.08 5.27 -4.07
CA MET A 1 -39.67 5.10 -5.47
C MET A 1 -38.89 3.79 -5.57
N PRO A 2 -39.24 2.87 -6.49
CA PRO A 2 -38.50 1.63 -6.66
C PRO A 2 -37.05 1.96 -7.06
N GLY A 3 -36.09 1.31 -6.39
CA GLY A 3 -34.66 1.59 -6.56
C GLY A 3 -34.20 1.33 -8.00
N GLU A 4 -33.49 2.29 -8.57
CA GLU A 4 -32.82 2.12 -9.85
C GLU A 4 -31.92 0.88 -9.78
N ALA A 5 -32.21 -0.09 -10.65
CA ALA A 5 -31.36 -1.25 -10.84
C ALA A 5 -29.97 -0.77 -11.26
N ILE A 6 -28.96 -1.14 -10.48
CA ILE A 6 -27.57 -0.90 -10.83
C ILE A 6 -27.33 -1.64 -12.17
N PRO A 7 -26.92 -0.95 -13.24
CA PRO A 7 -26.72 -1.60 -14.54
C PRO A 7 -25.74 -2.77 -14.37
N GLU A 8 -26.10 -3.91 -14.95
CA GLU A 8 -25.32 -5.14 -14.93
C GLU A 8 -23.95 -4.85 -15.55
N ARG A 9 -22.92 -4.69 -14.70
CA ARG A 9 -21.56 -4.42 -15.15
C ARG A 9 -21.04 -5.69 -15.82
N VAL A 10 -20.91 -5.67 -17.16
CA VAL A 10 -20.27 -6.76 -17.91
C VAL A 10 -18.82 -6.85 -17.45
N ILE A 11 -18.49 -7.88 -16.68
CA ILE A 11 -17.12 -8.15 -16.23
C ILE A 11 -16.40 -8.87 -17.38
N PRO A 12 -15.38 -8.29 -18.00
CA PRO A 12 -14.62 -8.98 -19.03
C PRO A 12 -14.00 -10.25 -18.43
N ALA A 13 -14.12 -11.38 -19.13
CA ALA A 13 -13.57 -12.66 -18.73
C ALA A 13 -12.04 -12.67 -18.92
N LYS A 14 -11.35 -11.94 -18.06
CA LYS A 14 -9.89 -11.88 -17.97
C LYS A 14 -9.41 -12.67 -16.76
N PRO A 15 -8.21 -13.28 -16.82
CA PRO A 15 -7.64 -13.99 -15.68
C PRO A 15 -7.50 -13.03 -14.49
N ARG A 16 -7.93 -13.51 -13.32
CA ARG A 16 -7.80 -12.84 -12.01
C ARG A 16 -6.74 -13.58 -11.20
N LEU A 17 -6.09 -12.91 -10.26
CA LEU A 17 -5.16 -13.61 -9.36
C LEU A 17 -5.92 -14.59 -8.46
N THR A 18 -5.35 -15.76 -8.21
CA THR A 18 -5.89 -16.69 -7.22
C THR A 18 -5.67 -16.16 -5.80
N ARG A 19 -6.34 -16.77 -4.81
CA ARG A 19 -6.18 -16.39 -3.40
C ARG A 19 -4.73 -16.54 -2.92
N GLU A 20 -4.03 -17.56 -3.41
CA GLU A 20 -2.61 -17.81 -3.16
C GLU A 20 -1.75 -16.71 -3.78
N GLN A 21 -2.07 -16.25 -5.00
CA GLN A 21 -1.34 -15.16 -5.65
C GLN A 21 -1.57 -13.80 -4.95
N ILE A 22 -2.77 -13.56 -4.43
CA ILE A 22 -3.03 -12.38 -3.57
C ILE A 22 -2.14 -12.43 -2.33
N ALA A 23 -2.09 -13.58 -1.66
CA ALA A 23 -1.25 -13.77 -0.48
C ALA A 23 0.24 -13.65 -0.79
N GLN A 24 0.70 -14.21 -1.91
CA GLN A 24 2.07 -14.07 -2.39
C GLN A 24 2.44 -12.61 -2.64
N ARG A 25 1.53 -11.83 -3.26
CA ARG A 25 1.76 -10.40 -3.45
C ARG A 25 1.79 -9.67 -2.11
N ALA A 26 0.84 -9.93 -1.21
CA ALA A 26 0.77 -9.29 0.09
C ALA A 26 2.00 -9.60 0.98
N ALA A 27 2.61 -10.77 0.83
CA ALA A 27 3.84 -11.14 1.54
C ALA A 27 5.01 -10.18 1.26
N LEU A 28 5.04 -9.54 0.08
CA LEU A 28 6.08 -8.56 -0.29
C LEU A 28 5.95 -7.23 0.46
N GLU A 29 4.84 -6.97 1.14
CA GLU A 29 4.64 -5.77 1.96
C GLU A 29 5.21 -5.92 3.38
N LEU A 30 5.56 -7.14 3.79
CA LEU A 30 6.03 -7.38 5.16
C LEU A 30 7.52 -7.01 5.29
N PRO A 31 7.89 -6.11 6.22
CA PRO A 31 9.29 -5.79 6.48
C PRO A 31 10.02 -6.97 7.14
N ASP A 32 11.33 -7.06 6.90
CA ASP A 32 12.19 -7.94 7.67
C ASP A 32 12.22 -7.52 9.15
N GLY A 33 12.15 -8.51 10.05
CA GLY A 33 12.08 -8.34 11.50
C GLY A 33 10.72 -7.93 12.06
N ALA A 34 9.67 -7.80 11.23
CA ALA A 34 8.38 -7.27 11.66
C ALA A 34 7.59 -8.20 12.59
N TYR A 35 6.86 -7.61 13.54
CA TYR A 35 5.82 -8.28 14.33
C TYR A 35 4.48 -8.25 13.61
N VAL A 36 3.99 -9.41 13.19
CA VAL A 36 2.87 -9.52 12.24
C VAL A 36 1.71 -10.30 12.82
N ASN A 37 0.49 -9.77 12.67
CA ASN A 37 -0.73 -10.53 12.94
C ASN A 37 -1.47 -10.85 11.62
N LEU A 38 -1.85 -12.12 11.43
CA LEU A 38 -2.56 -12.59 10.25
C LEU A 38 -3.98 -13.03 10.61
N GLY A 39 -4.96 -12.41 9.98
CA GLY A 39 -6.37 -12.79 10.07
C GLY A 39 -6.67 -14.09 9.31
N TRP A 40 -7.90 -14.57 9.47
CA TRP A 40 -8.36 -15.76 8.78
C TRP A 40 -8.59 -15.53 7.27
N GLY A 41 -8.50 -16.60 6.48
CA GLY A 41 -8.77 -16.58 5.05
C GLY A 41 -7.51 -16.37 4.23
N ILE A 42 -7.55 -15.44 3.26
CA ILE A 42 -6.39 -15.10 2.42
C ILE A 42 -5.17 -14.66 3.26
N PRO A 43 -5.30 -13.83 4.32
CA PRO A 43 -4.14 -13.40 5.10
C PRO A 43 -3.33 -14.55 5.70
N ASN A 44 -3.97 -15.63 6.15
CA ASN A 44 -3.28 -16.79 6.74
C ASN A 44 -2.33 -17.48 5.74
N LEU A 45 -2.63 -17.43 4.43
CA LEU A 45 -1.79 -18.01 3.38
C LEU A 45 -0.44 -17.28 3.22
N ILE A 46 -0.32 -16.05 3.72
CA ILE A 46 0.89 -15.23 3.59
C ILE A 46 2.11 -15.91 4.24
N ALA A 47 1.89 -16.66 5.33
CA ALA A 47 2.97 -17.34 6.05
C ALA A 47 3.75 -18.32 5.17
N ASP A 48 3.10 -18.95 4.17
CA ASP A 48 3.70 -19.91 3.25
C ASP A 48 4.40 -19.25 2.05
N HIS A 49 4.31 -17.91 1.92
CA HIS A 49 4.80 -17.16 0.75
C HIS A 49 5.84 -16.08 1.09
N LEU A 50 6.36 -16.09 2.32
CA LEU A 50 7.39 -15.15 2.73
C LEU A 50 8.65 -15.27 1.85
N PRO A 51 9.25 -14.15 1.42
CA PRO A 51 10.57 -14.16 0.78
C PRO A 51 11.61 -14.83 1.67
N LYS A 52 12.50 -15.65 1.08
CA LYS A 52 13.51 -16.44 1.82
C LYS A 52 14.48 -15.58 2.64
N GLN A 53 14.63 -14.32 2.27
CA GLN A 53 15.58 -13.39 2.85
C GLN A 53 15.02 -12.57 4.02
N ILE A 54 13.74 -12.74 4.39
CA ILE A 54 13.15 -12.01 5.52
C ILE A 54 12.71 -12.97 6.63
N THR A 55 12.71 -12.46 7.85
CA THR A 55 12.14 -13.11 9.03
C THR A 55 11.01 -12.25 9.57
N VAL A 56 9.86 -12.84 9.87
CA VAL A 56 8.74 -12.16 10.53
C VAL A 56 8.30 -12.96 11.75
N TYR A 57 7.81 -12.28 12.77
CA TYR A 57 7.37 -12.89 14.02
C TYR A 57 5.86 -12.84 14.11
N PHE A 58 5.22 -14.00 13.98
CA PHE A 58 3.76 -14.07 14.00
C PHE A 58 3.21 -13.97 15.44
N HIS A 59 2.31 -13.01 15.63
CA HIS A 59 1.51 -12.79 16.83
C HIS A 59 0.13 -13.43 16.66
N SER A 60 -0.32 -14.16 17.67
CA SER A 60 -1.66 -14.73 17.79
C SER A 60 -2.41 -14.08 18.96
N GLU A 61 -3.63 -13.60 18.72
CA GLU A 61 -4.43 -12.85 19.72
C GLU A 61 -4.78 -13.67 20.97
N ASN A 62 -4.67 -15.00 20.90
CA ASN A 62 -4.87 -15.90 22.04
C ASN A 62 -3.62 -16.09 22.91
N GLY A 63 -2.54 -15.33 22.70
CA GLY A 63 -1.42 -15.25 23.65
C GLY A 63 -0.10 -15.86 23.18
N ILE A 64 0.20 -15.83 21.88
CA ILE A 64 1.45 -16.38 21.31
C ILE A 64 2.19 -15.29 20.53
N LEU A 65 3.50 -15.18 20.75
CA LEU A 65 4.41 -14.49 19.85
C LEU A 65 5.49 -15.47 19.39
N GLY A 66 5.80 -15.46 18.10
CA GLY A 66 6.67 -16.49 17.50
C GLY A 66 5.90 -17.76 17.14
N MET A 67 4.65 -17.60 16.69
CA MET A 67 3.86 -18.71 16.16
C MET A 67 4.52 -19.27 14.89
N GLY A 68 4.73 -20.58 14.85
CA GLY A 68 5.28 -21.31 13.71
C GLY A 68 4.21 -21.80 12.74
N ARG A 69 4.57 -22.83 11.95
CA ARG A 69 3.63 -23.48 11.02
C ARG A 69 2.53 -24.23 11.75
N ARG A 70 1.45 -24.57 11.04
CA ARG A 70 0.47 -25.56 11.52
C ARG A 70 1.15 -26.89 11.85
N ALA A 71 0.72 -27.52 12.93
CA ALA A 71 1.22 -28.83 13.33
C ALA A 71 0.83 -29.88 12.27
N LYS A 72 1.76 -30.80 11.99
CA LYS A 72 1.48 -31.97 11.16
C LYS A 72 0.82 -33.07 11.99
N PRO A 73 0.18 -34.07 11.35
CA PRO A 73 -0.27 -35.28 12.04
C PRO A 73 0.82 -35.91 12.91
N GLY A 74 0.57 -36.01 14.20
CA GLY A 74 1.49 -36.50 15.24
C GLY A 74 2.33 -35.42 15.94
N GLU A 75 2.28 -34.17 15.50
CA GLU A 75 2.94 -33.01 16.13
C GLU A 75 1.94 -32.12 16.90
N GLU A 76 0.66 -32.49 16.98
CA GLU A 76 -0.37 -31.65 17.59
C GLU A 76 -0.23 -31.54 19.11
N ASP A 77 -0.29 -30.30 19.59
CA ASP A 77 -0.54 -29.95 20.98
C ASP A 77 -1.80 -29.06 21.04
N PHE A 78 -2.84 -29.54 21.72
CA PHE A 78 -4.13 -28.87 21.78
C PHE A 78 -4.16 -27.70 22.78
N ASP A 79 -3.14 -27.57 23.64
CA ASP A 79 -2.95 -26.37 24.45
C ASP A 79 -2.26 -25.25 23.63
N GLN A 80 -1.69 -25.59 22.46
CA GLN A 80 -0.97 -24.68 21.58
C GLN A 80 -1.68 -24.52 20.23
N VAL A 81 -2.67 -23.65 20.20
CA VAL A 81 -3.48 -23.37 19.02
C VAL A 81 -3.36 -21.92 18.55
N ASP A 82 -3.64 -21.67 17.28
CA ASP A 82 -3.82 -20.31 16.77
C ASP A 82 -5.17 -19.70 17.19
N ALA A 83 -5.43 -18.46 16.77
CA ALA A 83 -6.70 -17.77 17.03
C ALA A 83 -7.94 -18.53 16.50
N MET A 84 -7.75 -19.46 15.57
CA MET A 84 -8.78 -20.30 14.95
C MET A 84 -8.88 -21.70 15.55
N LYS A 85 -8.14 -21.96 16.64
CA LYS A 85 -8.15 -23.20 17.42
C LYS A 85 -7.54 -24.36 16.63
N VAL A 86 -6.64 -24.03 15.70
CA VAL A 86 -5.84 -24.99 14.93
C VAL A 86 -4.51 -25.19 15.63
N PRO A 87 -4.08 -26.44 15.91
CA PRO A 87 -2.76 -26.71 16.49
C PRO A 87 -1.62 -26.17 15.62
N VAL A 88 -0.70 -25.47 16.25
CA VAL A 88 0.47 -24.84 15.61
C VAL A 88 1.75 -25.28 16.30
N THR A 89 2.89 -25.01 15.67
CA THR A 89 4.23 -25.14 16.25
C THR A 89 4.74 -23.78 16.72
N LEU A 90 5.89 -23.73 17.40
CA LEU A 90 6.57 -22.49 17.78
C LEU A 90 7.94 -22.39 17.11
N ILE A 91 8.41 -21.17 16.87
CA ILE A 91 9.81 -20.93 16.49
C ILE A 91 10.68 -20.75 17.75
N PRO A 92 12.02 -20.95 17.66
CA PRO A 92 12.93 -20.60 18.75
C PRO A 92 12.77 -19.13 19.19
N GLY A 93 12.68 -18.90 20.50
CA GLY A 93 12.44 -17.57 21.07
C GLY A 93 10.98 -17.17 21.16
N ALA A 94 10.03 -18.06 20.82
CA ALA A 94 8.61 -17.82 21.05
C ALA A 94 8.28 -17.63 22.54
N SER A 95 7.20 -16.91 22.80
CA SER A 95 6.70 -16.61 24.15
C SER A 95 5.20 -16.77 24.23
N PHE A 96 4.74 -17.25 25.38
CA PHE A 96 3.34 -17.22 25.77
C PHE A 96 3.06 -16.06 26.72
N PHE A 97 1.85 -15.52 26.65
CA PHE A 97 1.37 -14.47 27.55
C PHE A 97 -0.14 -14.56 27.70
N HIS A 98 -0.67 -13.90 28.73
CA HIS A 98 -2.11 -13.86 28.94
C HIS A 98 -2.80 -13.16 27.78
N GLN A 99 -4.03 -13.56 27.44
CA GLN A 99 -4.78 -12.97 26.32
C GLN A 99 -4.93 -11.44 26.49
N ALA A 100 -5.07 -10.94 27.72
CA ALA A 100 -5.10 -9.49 27.97
C ALA A 100 -3.83 -8.78 27.47
N ASP A 101 -2.65 -9.39 27.64
CA ASP A 101 -1.38 -8.84 27.18
C ASP A 101 -1.28 -8.88 25.65
N ALA A 102 -1.81 -9.93 25.01
CA ALA A 102 -1.92 -10.02 23.55
C ALA A 102 -2.72 -8.84 22.97
N HIS A 103 -3.88 -8.54 23.56
CA HIS A 103 -4.69 -7.40 23.14
C HIS A 103 -4.05 -6.06 23.52
N LEU A 104 -3.25 -5.98 24.59
CA LEU A 104 -2.44 -4.79 24.91
C LEU A 104 -1.35 -4.56 23.87
N MET A 105 -0.69 -5.61 23.37
CA MET A 105 0.28 -5.50 22.27
C MET A 105 -0.39 -4.96 21.00
N SER A 106 -1.56 -5.51 20.64
CA SER A 106 -2.35 -5.02 19.51
C SER A 106 -2.71 -3.55 19.69
N ARG A 107 -3.41 -3.19 20.78
CA ARG A 107 -3.95 -1.85 21.02
C ARG A 107 -2.86 -0.81 21.30
N GLY A 108 -1.73 -1.22 21.83
CA GLY A 108 -0.59 -0.37 22.18
C GLY A 108 0.31 0.00 21.00
N GLY A 109 0.01 -0.46 19.77
CA GLY A 109 0.85 -0.15 18.61
C GLY A 109 2.15 -0.94 18.56
N HIS A 110 2.18 -2.14 19.15
CA HIS A 110 3.37 -3.00 19.15
C HIS A 110 3.41 -3.99 17.98
N LEU A 111 2.30 -4.12 17.24
CA LEU A 111 2.27 -4.85 15.97
C LEU A 111 2.68 -3.90 14.85
N ASP A 112 3.75 -4.25 14.13
CA ASP A 112 4.21 -3.47 12.99
C ASP A 112 3.23 -3.58 11.82
N VAL A 113 2.75 -4.80 11.55
CA VAL A 113 1.81 -5.05 10.46
C VAL A 113 0.69 -5.98 10.93
N ALA A 114 -0.55 -5.66 10.57
CA ALA A 114 -1.66 -6.59 10.63
C ALA A 114 -2.21 -6.81 9.22
N VAL A 115 -2.63 -8.04 8.92
CA VAL A 115 -3.28 -8.36 7.64
C VAL A 115 -4.62 -9.01 7.90
N LEU A 116 -5.70 -8.36 7.49
CA LEU A 116 -7.07 -8.84 7.71
C LEU A 116 -7.79 -9.14 6.38
N GLY A 117 -8.85 -9.93 6.46
CA GLY A 117 -9.84 -10.01 5.38
C GLY A 117 -10.77 -8.80 5.39
N GLY A 118 -11.48 -8.58 4.28
CA GLY A 118 -12.46 -7.49 4.15
C GLY A 118 -13.72 -7.91 3.37
N PHE A 119 -14.89 -7.53 3.89
CA PHE A 119 -16.14 -7.54 3.13
C PHE A 119 -16.31 -6.23 2.36
N GLN A 120 -16.01 -5.10 3.00
CA GLN A 120 -15.97 -3.79 2.36
C GLN A 120 -14.80 -2.97 2.89
N VAL A 121 -14.23 -2.14 2.01
CA VAL A 121 -13.32 -1.05 2.38
C VAL A 121 -13.84 0.24 1.76
N SER A 122 -13.91 1.33 2.52
CA SER A 122 -14.43 2.61 2.01
C SER A 122 -13.37 3.46 1.29
N GLU A 123 -13.78 4.56 0.64
CA GLU A 123 -12.87 5.54 0.03
C GLU A 123 -11.92 6.19 1.03
N LYS A 124 -12.27 6.17 2.32
CA LYS A 124 -11.48 6.72 3.42
C LYS A 124 -10.65 5.68 4.15
N GLY A 125 -10.70 4.41 3.74
CA GLY A 125 -10.01 3.33 4.44
C GLY A 125 -10.78 2.76 5.64
N ASP A 126 -12.08 3.02 5.77
CA ASP A 126 -12.91 2.31 6.76
C ASP A 126 -13.03 0.82 6.40
N LEU A 127 -12.91 -0.07 7.38
CA LEU A 127 -12.98 -1.53 7.20
C LEU A 127 -14.32 -2.08 7.72
N SER A 128 -14.95 -2.98 6.96
CA SER A 128 -16.00 -3.87 7.44
C SER A 128 -15.66 -5.32 7.12
N ASN A 129 -15.48 -6.17 8.14
CA ASN A 129 -15.06 -7.56 7.92
C ASN A 129 -15.70 -8.62 8.83
N TRP A 130 -16.65 -8.27 9.71
CA TRP A 130 -17.15 -9.21 10.72
C TRP A 130 -18.62 -9.62 10.55
N LYS A 131 -19.44 -8.81 9.88
CA LYS A 131 -20.87 -9.13 9.67
C LYS A 131 -21.39 -8.61 8.34
N ILE A 132 -22.12 -9.48 7.63
CA ILE A 132 -22.93 -9.11 6.47
C ILE A 132 -24.40 -9.05 6.95
N PRO A 133 -25.08 -7.90 6.88
CA PRO A 133 -26.49 -7.80 7.26
C PRO A 133 -27.36 -8.83 6.53
N GLY A 134 -28.18 -9.56 7.27
CA GLY A 134 -29.09 -10.59 6.72
C GLY A 134 -28.47 -11.96 6.44
N ALA A 135 -27.14 -12.13 6.57
CA ALA A 135 -26.53 -13.45 6.47
C ALA A 135 -26.86 -14.32 7.69
N LYS A 136 -27.10 -15.62 7.47
CA LYS A 136 -27.32 -16.60 8.55
C LYS A 136 -25.98 -16.92 9.23
N GLY A 137 -25.92 -16.79 10.56
CA GLY A 137 -24.74 -17.07 11.39
C GLY A 137 -24.33 -15.88 12.27
N SER A 138 -23.78 -16.15 13.45
CA SER A 138 -23.16 -15.13 14.30
C SER A 138 -21.77 -14.80 13.76
N GLY A 139 -21.66 -13.71 13.00
CA GLY A 139 -20.37 -13.08 12.73
C GLY A 139 -19.77 -12.59 14.05
N GLY A 140 -18.67 -13.21 14.49
CA GLY A 140 -17.91 -12.78 15.66
C GLY A 140 -16.85 -11.77 15.25
N ILE A 141 -16.76 -10.65 15.98
CA ILE A 141 -15.76 -9.62 15.73
C ILE A 141 -14.33 -10.09 16.06
N GLY A 142 -14.18 -11.01 17.03
CA GLY A 142 -12.87 -11.44 17.53
C GLY A 142 -12.00 -10.26 17.97
N GLY A 143 -10.68 -10.36 17.82
CA GLY A 143 -9.75 -9.26 18.04
C GLY A 143 -9.69 -8.22 16.92
N ALA A 144 -10.52 -8.32 15.87
CA ALA A 144 -10.36 -7.50 14.66
C ALA A 144 -10.44 -5.98 14.91
N MET A 145 -11.25 -5.54 15.89
CA MET A 145 -11.31 -4.12 16.27
C MET A 145 -10.04 -3.64 16.97
N ASP A 146 -9.52 -4.38 17.95
CA ASP A 146 -8.26 -4.03 18.63
C ASP A 146 -7.09 -3.99 17.63
N ILE A 147 -7.04 -4.99 16.74
CA ILE A 147 -5.98 -5.09 15.73
C ILE A 147 -6.07 -3.94 14.72
N ALA A 148 -7.26 -3.66 14.18
CA ALA A 148 -7.45 -2.59 13.20
C ALA A 148 -7.21 -1.20 13.80
N ALA A 149 -7.53 -1.01 15.08
CA ALA A 149 -7.28 0.27 15.76
C ALA A 149 -5.83 0.45 16.20
N GLY A 150 -5.09 -0.64 16.42
CA GLY A 150 -3.80 -0.61 17.09
C GLY A 150 -2.59 -0.90 16.21
N ALA A 151 -2.70 -1.70 15.15
CA ALA A 151 -1.55 -1.99 14.29
C ALA A 151 -0.99 -0.72 13.63
N LYS A 152 0.34 -0.62 13.51
CA LYS A 152 0.99 0.54 12.86
C LYS A 152 0.68 0.60 11.35
N THR A 153 0.46 -0.56 10.75
CA THR A 153 0.09 -0.69 9.35
C THR A 153 -0.93 -1.83 9.19
N LEU A 154 -2.06 -1.56 8.56
CA LEU A 154 -3.12 -2.54 8.31
C LEU A 154 -3.29 -2.81 6.82
N LEU A 155 -3.07 -4.05 6.43
CA LEU A 155 -3.35 -4.56 5.10
C LEU A 155 -4.69 -5.28 5.08
N VAL A 156 -5.41 -5.14 3.98
CA VAL A 156 -6.61 -5.93 3.69
C VAL A 156 -6.38 -6.79 2.47
N CYS A 157 -6.46 -8.11 2.63
CA CYS A 157 -6.45 -9.05 1.51
C CYS A 157 -7.86 -9.54 1.22
N MET A 158 -8.34 -9.30 0.00
CA MET A 158 -9.72 -9.61 -0.37
C MET A 158 -9.90 -9.75 -1.87
N GLU A 159 -10.88 -10.54 -2.31
CA GLU A 159 -11.39 -10.40 -3.67
C GLU A 159 -11.99 -9.00 -3.86
N HIS A 160 -11.79 -8.41 -5.04
CA HIS A 160 -12.13 -7.04 -5.42
C HIS A 160 -13.64 -6.84 -5.54
N THR A 161 -14.33 -7.89 -6.02
CA THR A 161 -15.78 -7.92 -6.21
C THR A 161 -16.39 -9.08 -5.44
N THR A 162 -17.69 -9.04 -5.19
CA THR A 162 -18.44 -10.21 -4.71
C THR A 162 -18.56 -11.25 -5.83
N LYS A 163 -19.06 -12.44 -5.50
CA LYS A 163 -19.41 -13.47 -6.49
C LYS A 163 -20.42 -12.98 -7.53
N GLY A 164 -21.29 -12.04 -7.15
CA GLY A 164 -22.25 -11.39 -8.05
C GLY A 164 -21.71 -10.16 -8.78
N GLY A 165 -20.40 -9.90 -8.70
CA GLY A 165 -19.75 -8.80 -9.41
C GLY A 165 -19.85 -7.42 -8.73
N ALA A 166 -20.57 -7.30 -7.63
CA ALA A 166 -20.68 -6.02 -6.91
C ALA A 166 -19.32 -5.59 -6.33
N PRO A 167 -18.95 -4.30 -6.40
CA PRO A 167 -17.69 -3.80 -5.88
C PRO A 167 -17.64 -3.94 -4.36
N LYS A 168 -16.48 -4.34 -3.82
CA LYS A 168 -16.25 -4.41 -2.37
C LYS A 168 -15.43 -3.22 -1.86
N ILE A 169 -14.72 -2.53 -2.72
CA ILE A 169 -14.13 -1.22 -2.43
C ILE A 169 -15.17 -0.18 -2.82
N VAL A 170 -15.71 0.54 -1.84
CA VAL A 170 -16.95 1.33 -1.97
C VAL A 170 -16.75 2.75 -1.50
N LYS A 171 -17.62 3.69 -1.91
CA LYS A 171 -17.54 5.07 -1.38
C LYS A 171 -17.69 5.12 0.14
N LYS A 172 -18.69 4.40 0.67
CA LYS A 172 -18.96 4.27 2.11
C LYS A 172 -19.36 2.83 2.40
N CYS A 173 -18.82 2.25 3.46
CA CYS A 173 -19.25 0.92 3.91
C CYS A 173 -20.73 0.96 4.30
N THR A 174 -21.48 -0.03 3.83
CA THR A 174 -22.88 -0.26 4.18
C THR A 174 -23.02 -1.37 5.23
N TYR A 175 -21.98 -2.18 5.39
CA TYR A 175 -21.91 -3.21 6.43
C TYR A 175 -21.35 -2.64 7.74
N PRO A 176 -21.70 -3.23 8.90
CA PRO A 176 -21.15 -2.82 10.18
C PRO A 176 -19.63 -2.69 10.15
N LEU A 177 -19.15 -1.54 10.61
CA LEU A 177 -17.73 -1.22 10.60
C LEU A 177 -16.96 -2.04 11.63
N THR A 178 -15.67 -2.19 11.33
CA THR A 178 -14.62 -2.79 12.16
C THR A 178 -13.70 -1.68 12.67
N GLY A 179 -13.27 -0.79 11.77
CA GLY A 179 -12.48 0.39 12.10
C GLY A 179 -12.71 1.50 11.09
N LEU A 180 -12.54 2.74 11.51
CA LEU A 180 -12.60 3.94 10.66
C LEU A 180 -11.21 4.30 10.19
N ALA A 181 -11.06 4.65 8.91
CA ALA A 181 -9.80 5.13 8.31
C ALA A 181 -8.55 4.37 8.78
N CYS A 182 -8.66 3.04 8.84
CA CYS A 182 -7.66 2.17 9.45
C CYS A 182 -6.88 1.36 8.43
N VAL A 183 -7.33 1.28 7.17
CA VAL A 183 -6.69 0.46 6.14
C VAL A 183 -5.63 1.27 5.38
N ASP A 184 -4.39 0.80 5.42
CA ASP A 184 -3.26 1.41 4.71
C ASP A 184 -3.08 0.87 3.29
N THR A 185 -3.32 -0.43 3.09
CA THR A 185 -3.16 -1.07 1.77
C THR A 185 -4.21 -2.16 1.57
N ILE A 186 -4.78 -2.21 0.37
CA ILE A 186 -5.73 -3.22 -0.07
C ILE A 186 -5.06 -4.02 -1.19
N VAL A 187 -4.96 -5.33 -1.01
CA VAL A 187 -4.43 -6.26 -2.01
C VAL A 187 -5.59 -7.14 -2.49
N THR A 188 -5.88 -7.08 -3.79
CA THR A 188 -6.96 -7.87 -4.40
C THR A 188 -6.49 -8.76 -5.53
N ASP A 189 -7.42 -9.52 -6.09
CA ASP A 189 -7.22 -10.30 -7.30
C ASP A 189 -6.96 -9.48 -8.56
N LEU A 190 -7.13 -8.15 -8.48
CA LEU A 190 -7.05 -7.21 -9.60
C LEU A 190 -6.00 -6.12 -9.43
N ALA A 191 -5.70 -5.72 -8.20
CA ALA A 191 -4.92 -4.52 -7.95
C ALA A 191 -4.30 -4.49 -6.56
N VAL A 192 -3.31 -3.61 -6.41
CA VAL A 192 -2.86 -3.12 -5.10
C VAL A 192 -3.20 -1.64 -4.99
N ILE A 193 -3.88 -1.28 -3.91
CA ILE A 193 -4.43 0.07 -3.70
C ILE A 193 -4.01 0.54 -2.32
N ASP A 194 -3.37 1.70 -2.23
CA ASP A 194 -3.00 2.30 -0.95
C ASP A 194 -4.08 3.28 -0.46
N GLY A 195 -4.47 3.14 0.80
CA GLY A 195 -5.33 4.10 1.50
C GLY A 195 -4.55 5.36 1.88
N LYS A 196 -5.12 6.52 1.58
CA LYS A 196 -4.55 7.84 1.87
C LYS A 196 -5.61 8.78 2.44
N PRO A 197 -5.22 9.83 3.18
CA PRO A 197 -6.15 10.89 3.59
C PRO A 197 -6.92 11.52 2.41
N GLU A 198 -6.29 11.58 1.24
CA GLU A 198 -6.84 12.16 0.02
C GLU A 198 -7.70 11.19 -0.80
N GLY A 199 -7.63 9.88 -0.51
CA GLY A 199 -8.40 8.85 -1.20
C GLY A 199 -7.62 7.56 -1.39
N LEU A 200 -8.01 6.77 -2.40
CA LEU A 200 -7.41 5.47 -2.68
C LEU A 200 -6.47 5.56 -3.89
N LEU A 201 -5.17 5.34 -3.68
CA LEU A 201 -4.16 5.35 -4.75
C LEU A 201 -4.04 3.97 -5.40
N LEU A 202 -4.34 3.86 -6.69
CA LEU A 202 -4.08 2.64 -7.47
C LEU A 202 -2.59 2.52 -7.73
N ARG A 203 -1.94 1.59 -7.04
CA ARG A 203 -0.49 1.38 -7.08
C ARG A 203 -0.09 0.40 -8.17
N GLU A 204 -0.79 -0.73 -8.24
CA GLU A 204 -0.50 -1.81 -9.18
C GLU A 204 -1.79 -2.39 -9.75
N VAL A 205 -1.71 -2.89 -10.99
CA VAL A 205 -2.78 -3.66 -11.63
C VAL A 205 -2.27 -5.07 -11.94
N ALA A 206 -3.14 -6.06 -11.78
CA ALA A 206 -2.84 -7.44 -12.13
C ALA A 206 -2.61 -7.55 -13.65
N ARG A 207 -1.74 -8.49 -14.05
CA ARG A 207 -1.39 -8.68 -15.46
C ARG A 207 -2.64 -8.87 -16.34
N GLY A 208 -2.76 -8.05 -17.38
CA GLY A 208 -3.86 -8.09 -18.35
C GLY A 208 -5.04 -7.16 -18.01
N TRP A 209 -5.01 -6.50 -16.85
CA TRP A 209 -5.96 -5.46 -16.45
C TRP A 209 -5.37 -4.06 -16.66
N THR A 210 -6.23 -3.10 -17.01
CA THR A 210 -5.86 -1.68 -17.04
C THR A 210 -6.43 -0.93 -15.83
N ALA A 211 -5.92 0.26 -15.56
CA ALA A 211 -6.41 1.08 -14.46
C ALA A 211 -7.90 1.49 -14.64
N GLU A 212 -8.33 1.73 -15.87
CA GLU A 212 -9.72 2.06 -16.21
C GLU A 212 -10.65 0.89 -15.90
N GLU A 213 -10.23 -0.35 -16.21
CA GLU A 213 -11.01 -1.55 -15.91
C GLU A 213 -11.11 -1.80 -14.40
N VAL A 214 -10.01 -1.60 -13.66
CA VAL A 214 -10.03 -1.68 -12.19
C VAL A 214 -10.95 -0.61 -11.61
N GLN A 215 -10.87 0.63 -12.09
CA GLN A 215 -11.78 1.70 -11.67
C GLN A 215 -13.25 1.35 -11.97
N ALA A 216 -13.54 0.72 -13.10
CA ALA A 216 -14.90 0.28 -13.46
C ALA A 216 -15.43 -0.83 -12.53
N LEU A 217 -14.56 -1.58 -11.85
CA LEU A 217 -14.90 -2.60 -10.85
C LEU A 217 -14.75 -2.10 -9.40
N THR A 218 -14.39 -0.83 -9.22
CA THR A 218 -14.28 -0.16 -7.92
C THR A 218 -15.48 0.77 -7.72
N GLY A 219 -16.08 0.78 -6.53
CA GLY A 219 -17.20 1.65 -6.16
C GLY A 219 -16.77 3.00 -5.57
N ALA A 220 -15.48 3.19 -5.30
CA ALA A 220 -14.84 4.44 -4.91
C ALA A 220 -13.96 4.98 -6.04
N PRO A 221 -13.75 6.31 -6.14
CA PRO A 221 -12.78 6.88 -7.06
C PRO A 221 -11.35 6.50 -6.64
N LEU A 222 -10.55 6.11 -7.63
CA LEU A 222 -9.12 5.82 -7.48
C LEU A 222 -8.30 6.99 -8.01
N ILE A 223 -7.21 7.31 -7.32
CA ILE A 223 -6.13 8.13 -7.82
C ILE A 223 -5.26 7.23 -8.68
N VAL A 224 -5.12 7.57 -9.97
CA VAL A 224 -4.46 6.71 -10.97
C VAL A 224 -3.39 7.50 -11.70
N ILE A 225 -2.19 6.93 -11.86
CA ILE A 225 -1.27 7.33 -12.92
C ILE A 225 -1.67 6.55 -14.18
N PRO A 226 -2.25 7.18 -15.22
CA PRO A 226 -2.78 6.41 -16.34
C PRO A 226 -1.65 5.73 -17.09
N GLU A 227 -1.84 4.45 -17.44
CA GLU A 227 -0.83 3.61 -18.09
C GLU A 227 -0.28 4.26 -19.37
N LYS A 228 -1.17 4.93 -20.13
CA LYS A 228 -0.79 5.71 -21.33
C LYS A 228 0.32 6.72 -21.05
N TYR A 229 0.52 7.22 -19.83
CA TYR A 229 1.54 8.21 -19.47
C TYR A 229 2.63 7.65 -18.55
N ALA A 230 2.57 6.37 -18.18
CA ALA A 230 3.58 5.76 -17.31
C ALA A 230 4.97 5.75 -17.97
N ASP A 231 5.05 5.64 -19.30
CA ASP A 231 6.30 5.76 -20.07
C ASP A 231 7.00 7.11 -19.85
N LEU A 232 6.29 8.20 -19.53
CA LEU A 232 6.90 9.49 -19.22
C LEU A 232 7.78 9.42 -17.96
N LEU A 233 7.47 8.51 -17.04
CA LEU A 233 8.27 8.25 -15.84
C LEU A 233 9.54 7.46 -16.16
N ASP A 234 9.61 6.79 -17.32
CA ASP A 234 10.78 6.02 -17.78
C ASP A 234 11.62 6.75 -18.85
N LYS A 235 10.99 7.62 -19.64
CA LYS A 235 11.68 8.48 -20.62
C LYS A 235 12.69 9.41 -19.94
N ARG A 236 13.57 10.00 -20.75
CA ARG A 236 14.41 11.16 -20.34
C ARG A 236 13.59 12.46 -20.26
N ALA A 237 12.33 12.37 -19.83
CA ALA A 237 11.46 13.51 -19.62
C ALA A 237 11.86 14.22 -18.32
N PHE A 238 11.96 15.55 -18.37
CA PHE A 238 12.22 16.35 -17.17
C PHE A 238 10.90 16.63 -16.46
N GLY A 239 10.93 16.60 -15.12
CA GLY A 239 9.86 17.12 -14.30
C GLY A 239 10.10 18.58 -13.95
N ASN A 240 9.08 19.41 -14.04
CA ASN A 240 9.09 20.77 -13.52
C ASN A 240 8.50 20.76 -12.11
N LEU A 241 9.38 20.75 -11.10
CA LEU A 241 8.99 20.68 -9.70
C LEU A 241 8.62 22.06 -9.17
N GLY A 242 7.34 22.25 -8.84
CA GLY A 242 6.82 23.36 -8.06
C GLY A 242 6.95 23.10 -6.55
N THR A 243 7.57 24.05 -5.85
CA THR A 243 7.64 24.14 -4.39
C THR A 243 7.18 25.53 -3.95
N LEU A 244 6.80 25.70 -2.68
CA LEU A 244 6.43 27.01 -2.15
C LEU A 244 7.65 27.72 -1.56
N MET A 245 7.80 29.02 -1.76
CA MET A 245 8.75 29.90 -1.07
C MET A 245 8.20 30.34 0.29
N LYS A 246 9.02 30.99 1.12
CA LYS A 246 8.62 31.41 2.48
C LYS A 246 7.45 32.41 2.46
N ASP A 247 7.36 33.23 1.42
CA ASP A 247 6.29 34.20 1.19
C ASP A 247 5.07 33.59 0.48
N GLY A 248 5.07 32.28 0.23
CA GLY A 248 4.00 31.57 -0.49
C GLY A 248 4.11 31.62 -2.01
N SER A 249 5.06 32.37 -2.59
CA SER A 249 5.27 32.38 -4.04
C SER A 249 5.74 31.01 -4.55
N PRO A 250 5.35 30.57 -5.76
CA PRO A 250 5.80 29.31 -6.31
C PRO A 250 7.25 29.44 -6.82
N GLN A 251 8.08 28.46 -6.48
CA GLN A 251 9.36 28.21 -7.15
C GLN A 251 9.23 26.96 -8.00
N VAL A 252 9.49 27.09 -9.30
CA VAL A 252 9.46 25.98 -10.25
C VAL A 252 10.86 25.75 -10.80
N THR A 253 11.35 24.51 -10.75
CA THR A 253 12.68 24.15 -11.27
C THR A 253 12.67 22.78 -11.94
N PRO A 254 13.40 22.61 -13.06
CA PRO A 254 13.52 21.31 -13.70
C PRO A 254 14.29 20.32 -12.81
N VAL A 255 13.86 19.06 -12.83
CA VAL A 255 14.44 17.94 -12.10
C VAL A 255 14.39 16.66 -12.94
N TRP A 256 15.30 15.75 -12.63
CA TRP A 256 15.19 14.37 -13.05
C TRP A 256 14.23 13.62 -12.14
N VAL A 257 13.46 12.73 -12.74
CA VAL A 257 12.37 12.02 -12.10
C VAL A 257 12.58 10.53 -12.27
N ASP A 258 12.16 9.81 -11.24
CA ASP A 258 12.08 8.36 -11.20
C ASP A 258 10.80 7.97 -10.46
N TYR A 259 10.34 6.74 -10.63
CA TYR A 259 9.13 6.22 -10.00
C TYR A 259 9.32 4.76 -9.62
N ASP A 260 9.04 4.42 -8.36
CA ASP A 260 9.19 3.04 -7.86
C ASP A 260 7.90 2.25 -7.77
N GLY A 261 6.87 2.69 -8.49
CA GLY A 261 5.53 2.12 -8.39
C GLY A 261 4.71 2.69 -7.23
N LYS A 262 5.32 3.39 -6.27
CA LYS A 262 4.60 4.02 -5.14
C LYS A 262 4.85 5.51 -5.06
N PHE A 263 6.11 5.93 -5.09
CA PHE A 263 6.53 7.31 -4.94
C PHE A 263 7.19 7.83 -6.20
N VAL A 264 6.86 9.07 -6.56
CA VAL A 264 7.68 9.83 -7.51
C VAL A 264 8.91 10.30 -6.75
N ARG A 265 10.10 9.95 -7.26
CA ARG A 265 11.37 10.26 -6.60
C ARG A 265 12.12 11.32 -7.38
N ILE A 266 12.68 12.25 -6.62
CA ILE A 266 13.63 13.23 -7.14
C ILE A 266 14.86 13.23 -6.25
N ASN A 267 15.97 13.74 -6.79
CA ASN A 267 17.21 13.87 -6.05
C ASN A 267 17.74 15.30 -6.14
N SER A 268 18.22 15.83 -5.02
CA SER A 268 18.83 17.15 -4.94
C SER A 268 19.97 17.17 -3.93
N ALA A 269 20.43 18.36 -3.56
CA ALA A 269 21.42 18.52 -2.51
C ALA A 269 20.83 19.31 -1.34
N LYS A 270 21.25 18.95 -0.13
CA LYS A 270 20.91 19.64 1.11
C LYS A 270 21.31 21.12 1.02
N GLY A 271 20.45 22.00 1.54
CA GLY A 271 20.65 23.45 1.55
C GLY A 271 20.25 24.19 0.26
N ARG A 272 19.92 23.49 -0.84
CA ARG A 272 19.34 24.14 -2.03
C ARG A 272 17.97 24.74 -1.72
N VAL A 273 17.54 25.72 -2.52
CA VAL A 273 16.24 26.40 -2.30
C VAL A 273 15.08 25.41 -2.19
N LYS A 274 15.01 24.41 -3.09
CA LYS A 274 13.97 23.37 -3.04
C LYS A 274 14.04 22.47 -1.80
N ASP A 275 15.24 22.13 -1.30
CA ASP A 275 15.43 21.39 -0.05
C ASP A 275 14.84 22.19 1.13
N LYS A 276 15.22 23.47 1.24
CA LYS A 276 14.69 24.38 2.27
C LYS A 276 13.18 24.56 2.17
N ASN A 277 12.64 24.60 0.95
CA ASN A 277 11.20 24.72 0.72
C ASN A 277 10.45 23.46 1.15
N ILE A 278 10.88 22.29 0.67
CA ILE A 278 10.24 21.00 0.96
C ILE A 278 10.25 20.67 2.45
N ARG A 279 11.36 20.93 3.15
CA ARG A 279 11.45 20.72 4.61
C ARG A 279 10.51 21.62 5.40
N ARG A 280 10.16 22.80 4.86
CA ARG A 280 9.23 23.75 5.49
C ARG A 280 7.78 23.42 5.14
N ASP A 281 7.52 23.06 3.89
CA ASP A 281 6.21 22.70 3.37
C ASP A 281 6.37 21.52 2.40
N PRO A 282 5.87 20.32 2.75
CA PRO A 282 6.09 19.13 1.95
C PRO A 282 5.24 19.12 0.67
N ARG A 283 4.28 20.03 0.50
CA ARG A 283 3.40 20.06 -0.67
C ARG A 283 4.17 20.46 -1.92
N VAL A 284 4.04 19.65 -2.96
CA VAL A 284 4.70 19.84 -4.26
C VAL A 284 3.75 19.56 -5.41
N SER A 285 4.04 20.17 -6.56
CA SER A 285 3.51 19.74 -7.85
C SER A 285 4.68 19.41 -8.77
N ILE A 286 4.56 18.38 -9.59
CA ILE A 286 5.54 18.06 -10.62
C ILE A 286 4.82 17.80 -11.95
N ALA A 287 5.18 18.59 -12.96
CA ALA A 287 4.70 18.40 -14.32
C ALA A 287 5.80 17.77 -15.18
N ILE A 288 5.57 16.55 -15.65
CA ILE A 288 6.47 15.76 -16.48
C ILE A 288 5.95 15.85 -17.91
N GLN A 289 6.68 16.56 -18.76
CA GLN A 289 6.29 16.82 -20.14
C GLN A 289 7.00 15.85 -21.09
N ASP A 290 6.30 15.33 -22.09
CA ASP A 290 6.92 14.51 -23.11
C ASP A 290 7.93 15.35 -23.92
N PRO A 291 9.22 14.94 -23.98
CA PRO A 291 10.21 15.65 -24.78
C PRO A 291 9.88 15.65 -26.28
N GLU A 292 9.04 14.73 -26.75
CA GLU A 292 8.66 14.58 -28.16
C GLU A 292 7.31 15.23 -28.49
N ASN A 293 6.50 15.52 -27.48
CA ASN A 293 5.18 16.13 -27.67
C ASN A 293 4.82 17.07 -26.50
N PRO A 294 4.95 18.40 -26.67
CA PRO A 294 4.72 19.34 -25.58
C PRO A 294 3.26 19.39 -25.09
N TYR A 295 2.29 18.89 -25.87
CA TYR A 295 0.89 18.79 -25.45
C TYR A 295 0.58 17.52 -24.66
N ARG A 296 1.58 16.63 -24.52
CA ARG A 296 1.50 15.40 -23.76
C ARG A 296 2.24 15.54 -22.43
N TYR A 297 1.53 15.51 -21.31
CA TYR A 297 2.14 15.64 -19.99
C TYR A 297 1.39 14.90 -18.89
N LEU A 298 2.13 14.63 -17.81
CA LEU A 298 1.66 14.08 -16.55
C LEU A 298 1.93 15.08 -15.43
N GLU A 299 0.89 15.63 -14.81
CA GLU A 299 0.98 16.43 -13.58
C GLU A 299 0.66 15.55 -12.37
N ILE A 300 1.55 15.57 -11.39
CA ILE A 300 1.35 14.94 -10.08
C ILE A 300 1.45 16.01 -9.01
N ARG A 301 0.35 16.21 -8.27
CA ARG A 301 0.34 16.98 -7.03
C ARG A 301 0.37 16.01 -5.86
N GLY A 302 1.18 16.33 -4.86
CA GLY A 302 1.37 15.46 -3.72
C GLY A 302 2.19 16.07 -2.60
N LYS A 303 2.64 15.23 -1.68
CA LYS A 303 3.49 15.63 -0.56
C LYS A 303 4.78 14.81 -0.55
N VAL A 304 5.88 15.44 -0.15
CA VAL A 304 7.10 14.72 0.19
C VAL A 304 6.91 14.07 1.57
N VAL A 305 6.82 12.75 1.58
CA VAL A 305 6.60 11.95 2.79
C VAL A 305 7.89 11.39 3.41
N GLU A 306 8.97 11.37 2.63
CA GLU A 306 10.28 10.94 3.09
C GLU A 306 11.39 11.80 2.50
N ILE A 307 12.35 12.19 3.33
CA ILE A 307 13.57 12.91 2.97
C ILE A 307 14.75 12.13 3.54
N THR A 308 15.55 11.50 2.68
CA THR A 308 16.65 10.62 3.11
C THR A 308 17.97 10.95 2.44
N GLU A 309 19.03 10.96 3.23
CA GLU A 309 20.42 11.02 2.76
C GLU A 309 20.95 9.60 2.46
N ASN A 310 20.37 8.58 3.09
CA ASN A 310 20.77 7.18 2.90
C ASN A 310 20.42 6.71 1.49
N GLY A 311 21.40 6.15 0.78
CA GLY A 311 21.27 5.71 -0.62
C GLY A 311 21.04 6.85 -1.63
N ALA A 312 21.10 8.12 -1.22
CA ALA A 312 20.85 9.25 -2.12
C ALA A 312 21.95 9.41 -3.19
N ASP A 313 23.17 8.98 -2.89
CA ASP A 313 24.28 8.95 -3.85
C ASP A 313 24.10 7.87 -4.92
N ASP A 314 23.66 6.67 -4.54
CA ASP A 314 23.36 5.61 -5.50
C ASP A 314 22.16 5.99 -6.38
N HIS A 315 21.14 6.60 -5.78
CA HIS A 315 19.97 7.06 -6.52
C HIS A 315 20.33 8.11 -7.59
N ILE A 316 21.18 9.09 -7.29
CA ILE A 316 21.58 10.08 -8.32
C ILE A 316 22.43 9.44 -9.44
N ASN A 317 23.19 8.38 -9.13
CA ASN A 317 23.92 7.61 -10.16
C ASN A 317 22.95 6.85 -11.08
N THR A 318 21.89 6.25 -10.53
CA THR A 318 20.81 5.63 -11.33
C THR A 318 20.14 6.65 -12.26
N LEU A 319 19.82 7.84 -11.75
CA LEU A 319 19.26 8.92 -12.56
C LEU A 319 20.27 9.41 -13.63
N SER A 320 21.55 9.53 -13.29
CA SER A 320 22.61 9.87 -14.24
C SER A 320 22.68 8.87 -15.40
N LYS A 321 22.59 7.57 -15.10
CA LYS A 321 22.57 6.53 -16.12
C LYS A 321 21.35 6.67 -17.03
N LYS A 322 20.17 6.93 -16.46
CA LYS A 322 18.94 7.16 -17.21
C LYS A 322 19.03 8.39 -18.13
N TYR A 323 19.36 9.55 -17.58
CA TYR A 323 19.27 10.83 -18.28
C TYR A 323 20.49 11.16 -19.14
N LEU A 324 21.68 10.76 -18.72
CA LEU A 324 22.94 11.07 -19.40
C LEU A 324 23.64 9.86 -20.03
N GLY A 325 23.24 8.64 -19.66
CA GLY A 325 23.99 7.43 -20.03
C GLY A 325 25.25 7.19 -19.20
N ASN A 326 25.51 8.04 -18.18
CA ASN A 326 26.72 7.97 -17.38
C ASN A 326 26.48 7.16 -16.09
N PRO A 327 27.33 6.16 -15.75
CA PRO A 327 27.13 5.33 -14.56
C PRO A 327 27.30 6.11 -13.25
N VAL A 328 28.03 7.24 -13.28
CA VAL A 328 28.27 8.11 -12.13
C VAL A 328 27.83 9.52 -12.47
N TYR A 329 27.20 10.20 -11.51
CA TYR A 329 26.74 11.57 -11.67
C TYR A 329 27.93 12.55 -11.84
N PRO A 330 28.07 13.23 -12.99
CA PRO A 330 29.28 13.99 -13.30
C PRO A 330 29.33 15.37 -12.65
N PHE A 331 28.21 15.88 -12.11
CA PHE A 331 28.11 17.26 -11.63
C PHE A 331 28.20 17.38 -10.11
N ARG A 332 28.75 16.37 -9.42
CA ARG A 332 28.92 16.39 -7.96
C ARG A 332 29.94 17.46 -7.57
N LYS A 333 29.61 18.26 -6.55
CA LYS A 333 30.54 19.24 -5.95
C LYS A 333 31.16 18.67 -4.66
N PRO A 334 32.42 19.02 -4.35
CA PRO A 334 33.03 18.68 -3.07
C PRO A 334 32.18 19.16 -1.89
N GLY A 335 31.97 18.31 -0.89
CA GLY A 335 31.14 18.62 0.28
C GLY A 335 29.62 18.61 0.05
N GLU A 336 29.15 18.29 -1.16
CA GLU A 336 27.72 18.19 -1.45
C GLU A 336 27.11 16.93 -0.82
N VAL A 337 26.08 17.11 0.01
CA VAL A 337 25.27 16.02 0.57
C VAL A 337 24.03 15.84 -0.29
N ARG A 338 23.90 14.68 -0.95
CA ARG A 338 22.75 14.33 -1.76
C ARG A 338 21.57 13.92 -0.88
N VAL A 339 20.37 14.23 -1.36
CA VAL A 339 19.11 13.96 -0.68
C VAL A 339 18.12 13.43 -1.71
N THR A 340 17.48 12.32 -1.40
CA THR A 340 16.33 11.79 -2.12
C THR A 340 15.05 12.25 -1.43
N TYR A 341 14.07 12.66 -2.24
CA TYR A 341 12.74 13.04 -1.77
C TYR A 341 11.73 12.09 -2.41
N LYS A 342 10.92 11.43 -1.59
CA LYS A 342 9.83 10.58 -2.05
C LYS A 342 8.53 11.37 -1.99
N ILE A 343 7.97 11.63 -3.16
CA ILE A 343 6.71 12.35 -3.35
C ILE A 343 5.61 11.30 -3.46
N GLU A 344 4.66 11.35 -2.54
CA GLU A 344 3.44 10.55 -2.58
C GLU A 344 2.38 11.26 -3.43
N PRO A 345 1.86 10.64 -4.51
CA PRO A 345 0.82 11.24 -5.34
C PRO A 345 -0.51 11.38 -4.59
N GLU A 346 -1.07 12.59 -4.58
CA GLU A 346 -2.41 12.87 -4.03
C GLU A 346 -3.42 13.15 -5.14
N LYS A 347 -2.94 13.75 -6.24
CA LYS A 347 -3.75 14.01 -7.42
C LYS A 347 -2.91 13.89 -8.66
N VAL A 348 -3.46 13.18 -9.63
CA VAL A 348 -2.86 13.03 -10.96
C VAL A 348 -3.75 13.72 -11.99
N SER A 349 -3.14 14.41 -12.93
CA SER A 349 -3.80 15.02 -14.08
C SER A 349 -2.92 14.81 -15.30
N SER A 350 -3.53 14.64 -16.46
CA SER A 350 -2.79 14.39 -17.71
C SER A 350 -3.53 14.98 -18.89
N MET A 351 -2.80 15.24 -19.96
CA MET A 351 -3.32 15.75 -21.23
C MET A 351 -2.45 15.19 -22.36
N GLY A 352 -3.05 14.93 -23.53
CA GLY A 352 -2.35 14.50 -24.76
C GLY A 352 -2.53 13.04 -25.15
#